data_AF-A0A366MQZ8-F1
#
_entry.id   AF-A0A366MQZ8-F1
#
_cell.length_a   1.000
_cell.length_b   1.000
_cell.length_c   1.000
_cell.angle_alpha   90.00
_cell.angle_beta   90.00
_cell.angle_gamma   90.00
#
_symmetry.space_group_name_H-M   'P 1'
#
loop_
_entity.id
_entity.type
_entity.pdbx_description
1 polymer ?
#
loop_
_entity_poly.entity_id
_entity_poly.type
_entity_poly.pdbx_seq_one_letter_code
_entity_poly.pdbx_strand_id
1 'polypeptide(L)'
;MGLDLLIPFGILIVLVIYLIYTRTKFEKDMLNLYEKKFEEWKEQNPTSNETKPHKDFVGLVFKEDYKISIEIFDNSIEDRLKRGKFDIICKE
;
A
#
# COMPACT_ATOMS: atom_id res chain seq x y z
N MET A 1 33.33 -51.92 -8.70
CA MET A 1 32.97 -51.29 -7.41
C MET A 1 31.58 -51.81 -7.06
N GLY A 2 31.53 -52.68 -6.05
CA GLY A 2 30.37 -53.53 -5.75
C GLY A 2 29.16 -52.73 -5.28
N LEU A 3 28.02 -53.40 -5.23
CA LEU A 3 26.71 -52.92 -4.78
C LEU A 3 26.75 -51.95 -3.58
N ASP A 4 27.71 -52.09 -2.68
CA ASP A 4 27.95 -51.23 -1.52
C ASP A 4 28.08 -49.73 -1.82
N LEU A 5 28.59 -49.32 -2.98
CA LEU A 5 28.68 -47.89 -3.35
C LEU A 5 27.44 -47.41 -4.14
N LEU A 6 26.75 -48.32 -4.81
CA LEU A 6 25.63 -48.01 -5.71
C LEU A 6 24.34 -47.73 -4.92
N ILE A 7 24.11 -48.48 -3.83
CA ILE A 7 22.98 -48.26 -2.90
C ILE A 7 23.00 -46.85 -2.28
N PRO A 8 24.09 -46.40 -1.61
CA PRO A 8 24.14 -45.05 -1.04
C PRO A 8 24.07 -43.96 -2.11
N PHE A 9 24.65 -44.18 -3.29
CA PHE A 9 24.55 -43.24 -4.40
C PHE A 9 23.10 -43.11 -4.93
N GLY A 10 22.37 -44.22 -5.05
CA GLY A 10 20.97 -44.21 -5.45
C GLY A 10 20.06 -43.49 -4.45
N ILE A 11 20.25 -43.72 -3.15
CA ILE A 11 19.53 -43.00 -2.09
C ILE A 11 19.78 -41.50 -2.19
N LEU A 12 21.03 -41.10 -2.46
CA LEU A 12 21.41 -39.71 -2.59
C LEU A 12 20.73 -39.03 -3.79
N ILE A 13 20.64 -39.71 -4.94
CA ILE A 13 19.90 -39.22 -6.10
C ILE A 13 18.41 -39.02 -5.77
N VAL A 14 17.79 -40.00 -5.12
CA VAL A 14 16.37 -39.91 -4.74
C VAL A 14 16.12 -38.74 -3.79
N LEU A 15 17.00 -38.53 -2.81
CA LEU A 15 16.93 -37.39 -1.90
C LEU A 15 17.05 -36.06 -2.64
N VAL A 16 17.99 -35.93 -3.57
CA VAL A 16 18.17 -34.70 -4.36
C VAL A 16 16.90 -34.39 -5.16
N ILE A 17 16.33 -35.38 -5.85
CA ILE A 17 15.09 -35.21 -6.61
C ILE A 17 13.93 -34.81 -5.69
N TYR A 18 13.81 -35.47 -4.53
CA TYR A 18 12.78 -35.15 -3.54
C TYR A 18 12.90 -33.72 -3.00
N LEU A 19 14.13 -33.27 -2.71
CA LEU A 19 14.39 -31.92 -2.21
C LEU A 19 14.07 -30.85 -3.25
N ILE A 20 14.44 -31.06 -4.52
CA ILE A 20 14.12 -30.14 -5.62
C ILE A 20 12.60 -30.04 -5.79
N TYR A 21 11.90 -31.18 -5.79
CA TYR A 21 10.44 -31.21 -5.92
C TYR A 21 9.75 -30.47 -4.76
N THR A 22 10.17 -30.75 -3.52
CA THR A 22 9.60 -30.14 -2.32
C THR A 22 9.80 -28.63 -2.29
N ARG A 23 10.99 -28.16 -2.67
CA ARG A 23 11.28 -26.72 -2.79
C ARG A 23 10.37 -26.06 -3.82
N THR A 24 10.26 -26.64 -5.00
CA THR A 24 9.43 -26.09 -6.09
C THR A 24 7.95 -26.02 -5.70
N LYS A 25 7.46 -27.03 -4.96
CA LYS A 25 6.09 -27.03 -4.43
C LYS A 25 5.89 -25.94 -3.39
N PHE A 26 6.82 -25.79 -2.44
CA PHE A 26 6.75 -24.78 -1.40
C PHE A 26 6.74 -23.34 -1.96
N GLU A 27 7.57 -23.06 -2.97
CA GLU A 27 7.61 -21.75 -3.63
C GLU A 27 6.25 -21.40 -4.26
N LYS A 28 5.60 -22.36 -4.92
CA LYS A 28 4.25 -22.18 -5.50
C LYS A 28 3.18 -22.01 -4.43
N ASP A 29 3.20 -22.83 -3.39
CA ASP A 29 2.23 -22.76 -2.29
C ASP A 29 2.31 -21.42 -1.55
N MET A 30 3.52 -20.89 -1.36
CA MET A 30 3.73 -19.56 -0.77
C MET A 30 3.20 -18.43 -1.66
N LEU A 31 3.51 -18.44 -2.96
CA LEU A 31 2.96 -17.47 -3.91
C LEU A 31 1.43 -17.46 -3.87
N ASN A 32 0.81 -18.63 -3.94
CA ASN A 32 -0.65 -18.76 -3.85
C ASN A 32 -1.21 -18.24 -2.52
N LEU A 33 -0.50 -18.47 -1.41
CA LEU A 33 -0.91 -17.96 -0.09
C LEU A 33 -0.89 -16.42 -0.05
N TYR A 34 0.18 -15.80 -0.58
CA TYR A 34 0.29 -14.35 -0.64
C TYR A 34 -0.78 -13.73 -1.55
N GLU A 35 -1.00 -14.32 -2.74
CA GLU A 35 -2.05 -13.90 -3.66
C GLU A 35 -3.43 -13.95 -2.98
N LYS A 36 -3.74 -15.07 -2.31
CA LYS A 36 -5.00 -15.24 -1.59
C LYS A 36 -5.18 -14.19 -0.49
N LYS A 37 -4.14 -13.96 0.32
CA LYS A 37 -4.19 -12.92 1.37
C LYS A 37 -4.37 -11.52 0.79
N PHE A 38 -3.80 -11.26 -0.38
CA PHE A 38 -3.95 -9.98 -1.05
C PHE A 38 -5.38 -9.77 -1.55
N GLU A 39 -6.00 -10.79 -2.15
CA GLU A 39 -7.41 -10.73 -2.54
C GLU A 39 -8.33 -10.57 -1.32
N GLU A 40 -8.13 -11.35 -0.25
CA GLU A 40 -8.86 -11.19 1.01
C GLU A 40 -8.73 -9.77 1.58
N TRP A 41 -7.53 -9.18 1.50
CA TRP A 41 -7.31 -7.80 1.94
C TRP A 41 -8.10 -6.79 1.10
N LYS A 42 -8.17 -6.95 -0.23
CA LYS A 42 -8.97 -6.08 -1.11
C LYS A 42 -10.46 -6.16 -0.80
N GLU A 43 -10.97 -7.37 -0.56
CA GLU A 43 -12.39 -7.58 -0.22
C GLU A 43 -12.75 -6.92 1.13
N GLN A 44 -11.86 -6.99 2.12
CA GLN A 44 -12.06 -6.41 3.45
C GLN A 44 -11.77 -4.91 3.52
N ASN A 45 -10.97 -4.38 2.60
CA ASN A 45 -10.63 -2.97 2.50
C ASN A 45 -11.08 -2.45 1.13
N PRO A 46 -12.39 -2.44 0.84
CA PRO A 46 -12.87 -1.86 -0.38
C PRO A 46 -12.35 -0.43 -0.43
N THR A 47 -11.52 -0.14 -1.43
CA THR A 47 -11.10 1.23 -1.73
C THR A 47 -12.38 1.93 -2.15
N SER A 48 -13.03 2.55 -1.17
CA SER A 48 -14.18 3.41 -1.38
C SER A 48 -13.75 4.47 -2.38
N ASN A 49 -14.10 4.27 -3.66
CA ASN A 49 -14.01 5.30 -4.70
C ASN A 49 -14.94 6.49 -4.39
N GLU A 50 -15.71 6.43 -3.30
CA GLU A 50 -16.27 7.62 -2.69
C GLU A 50 -15.15 8.40 -2.04
N THR A 51 -14.65 9.41 -2.77
CA THR A 51 -13.94 10.55 -2.20
C THR A 51 -14.82 11.17 -1.14
N LYS A 52 -14.70 10.70 0.11
CA LYS A 52 -15.29 11.37 1.25
C LYS A 52 -14.76 12.81 1.22
N PRO A 53 -15.63 13.83 1.36
CA PRO A 53 -15.18 15.21 1.43
C PRO A 53 -14.26 15.33 2.64
N HIS A 54 -12.95 15.37 2.40
CA HIS A 54 -11.94 15.57 3.40
C HIS A 54 -11.57 17.05 3.42
N LYS A 55 -11.10 17.51 4.58
CA LYS A 55 -10.60 18.88 4.70
C LYS A 55 -9.23 18.93 4.03
N ASP A 56 -9.17 19.62 2.90
CA ASP A 56 -7.91 19.88 2.21
C ASP A 56 -7.24 21.12 2.75
N PHE A 57 -5.91 21.02 2.87
CA PHE A 57 -5.08 22.17 3.20
C PHE A 57 -4.80 22.95 1.92
N VAL A 58 -5.41 24.12 1.81
CA VAL A 58 -5.43 24.91 0.56
C VAL A 58 -4.64 26.21 0.63
N GLY A 59 -4.19 26.62 1.83
CA GLY A 59 -3.47 27.86 2.02
C GLY A 59 -3.16 28.18 3.48
N LEU A 60 -2.37 29.23 3.68
CA LEU A 60 -2.00 29.80 4.97
C LEU A 60 -2.65 31.17 5.15
N VAL A 61 -3.06 31.48 6.38
CA VAL A 61 -3.60 32.80 6.74
C VAL A 61 -2.60 33.48 7.66
N PHE A 62 -2.17 34.68 7.28
CA PHE A 62 -1.22 35.49 8.01
C PHE A 62 -1.88 36.80 8.46
N LYS A 63 -1.44 37.31 9.61
CA LYS A 63 -1.84 38.62 10.13
C LYS A 63 -0.59 39.46 10.28
N GLU A 64 -0.52 40.55 9.52
CA GLU A 64 0.53 41.56 9.64
C GLU A 64 -0.12 42.92 9.91
N ASP A 65 0.20 43.51 11.06
CA ASP A 65 -0.41 44.72 11.59
C ASP A 65 -1.95 44.68 11.56
N TYR A 66 -2.55 45.41 10.60
CA TYR A 66 -3.99 45.57 10.39
C TYR A 66 -4.52 44.77 9.19
N LYS A 67 -3.66 44.06 8.45
CA LYS A 67 -4.03 43.35 7.23
C LYS A 67 -3.93 41.84 7.43
N ILE A 68 -4.92 41.12 6.93
CA ILE A 68 -4.90 39.67 6.81
C ILE A 68 -4.53 39.33 5.37
N SER A 69 -3.48 38.52 5.18
CA SER A 69 -3.09 37.96 3.89
C SER A 69 -3.35 36.45 3.88
N ILE A 70 -3.74 35.93 2.72
CA ILE A 70 -3.95 34.50 2.51
C ILE A 70 -3.02 34.08 1.37
N GLU A 71 -2.10 33.16 1.65
CA GLU A 71 -1.27 32.53 0.63
C GLU A 71 -1.90 31.20 0.23
N ILE A 72 -2.20 31.06 -1.05
CA ILE A 72 -2.96 29.93 -1.59
C ILE A 72 -2.01 29.04 -2.39
N PHE A 73 -2.11 27.73 -2.21
CA PHE A 73 -1.33 26.74 -2.98
C PHE A 73 -2.08 26.26 -4.23
N ASP A 74 -3.41 26.28 -4.21
CA ASP A 74 -4.28 25.89 -5.33
C ASP A 74 -5.08 27.09 -5.88
N ASN A 75 -4.77 27.49 -7.11
CA ASN A 75 -5.43 28.61 -7.78
C ASN A 75 -6.93 28.36 -8.03
N SER A 76 -7.42 27.10 -7.98
CA SER A 76 -8.83 26.77 -8.22
C SER A 76 -9.79 27.41 -7.19
N ILE A 77 -9.29 27.73 -6.00
CA ILE A 77 -10.09 28.26 -4.89
C ILE A 77 -9.99 29.78 -4.69
N GLU A 78 -9.06 30.45 -5.39
CA GLU A 78 -8.82 31.89 -5.31
C GLU A 78 -10.13 32.67 -5.48
N ASP A 79 -10.88 32.28 -6.49
CA ASP A 79 -12.16 32.85 -6.88
C ASP A 79 -13.23 32.70 -5.79
N ARG A 80 -13.24 31.57 -5.06
CA ARG A 80 -14.18 31.33 -3.96
C ARG A 80 -13.81 32.13 -2.72
N LEU A 81 -12.51 32.27 -2.44
CA LEU A 81 -11.99 33.09 -1.34
C LEU A 81 -12.26 34.58 -1.56
N LYS A 82 -12.01 35.10 -2.78
CA LYS A 82 -12.29 36.50 -3.13
C LYS A 82 -13.78 36.86 -3.03
N ARG A 83 -14.66 35.90 -3.34
CA ARG A 83 -16.11 36.06 -3.18
C ARG A 83 -16.59 35.94 -1.72
N GLY A 84 -15.68 35.75 -0.76
CA GLY A 84 -16.02 35.66 0.66
C GLY A 84 -16.79 34.38 1.05
N LYS A 85 -16.72 33.31 0.25
CA LYS A 85 -17.41 32.05 0.54
C LYS A 85 -16.58 31.17 1.48
N PHE A 86 -16.38 31.61 2.71
CA PHE A 86 -15.69 30.85 3.75
C PHE A 86 -16.29 31.11 5.14
N ASP A 87 -16.18 30.12 6.01
CA ASP A 87 -16.59 30.20 7.41
C ASP A 87 -15.36 30.33 8.31
N ILE A 88 -15.43 31.18 9.33
CA ILE A 88 -14.39 31.33 10.35
C ILE A 88 -14.77 30.48 11.56
N ILE A 89 -14.01 29.42 11.81
CA ILE A 89 -14.21 28.51 12.95
C ILE A 89 -13.01 28.66 13.90
N CYS A 90 -13.20 29.32 15.04
CA CYS A 90 -12.22 29.32 16.13
C CYS A 90 -12.40 28.05 16.97
N LYS A 91 -11.31 27.33 17.23
CA LYS A 91 -11.29 26.25 18.22
C LYS A 91 -10.57 26.76 19.48
N GLU A 92 -11.19 26.59 20.64
CA GLU A 92 -10.57 26.79 21.96
C GLU A 92 -9.53 25.71 22.27
#